data_AF-A0A4Q6AUY5-F1
#
_entry.id   AF-A0A4Q6AUY5-F1
#
_cell.length_a   1.000
_cell.length_b   1.000
_cell.length_c   1.000
_cell.angle_alpha   90.00
_cell.angle_beta   90.00
_cell.angle_gamma   90.00
#
_symmetry.space_group_name_H-M   'P 1'
#
loop_
_entity.id
_entity.type
_entity.pdbx_description
1 polymer ?
#
loop_
_entity_poly.entity_id
_entity_poly.type
_entity_poly.pdbx_seq_one_letter_code
_entity_poly.pdbx_strand_id
1 'polypeptide(L)'
;MHLCYCCLDPLTNRNRSAEHIFPSALGGHQVSYKLLCRLCNVRLGETIDAALALRFHETMKSLNVSPDRKNTAGRSARWAAIIYGRFGLGPAGAGSEIGEAETHQMEEDVRRALCKVAVNTYLHNGGLRSLLDAALISFINGSSDASGYPHIKLKDLMSPAQPIHSIRILSQGNNGQLQAELTIFGNAYCSLLLNARYQGPAYEYSYRMDLHRSTGCQ
;
A
#
# COMPACT_ATOMS: atom_id res chain seq x y z
N MET A 1 5.80 -13.40 -20.07
CA MET A 1 4.81 -12.31 -20.24
C MET A 1 4.22 -12.01 -18.87
N HIS A 2 4.05 -10.74 -18.48
CA HIS A 2 3.46 -10.36 -17.19
C HIS A 2 2.09 -9.71 -17.42
N LEU A 3 1.16 -9.85 -16.47
CA LEU A 3 -0.17 -9.24 -16.52
C LEU A 3 -0.30 -8.23 -15.37
N CYS A 4 -1.03 -7.15 -15.60
CA CYS A 4 -1.45 -6.25 -14.53
C CYS A 4 -2.33 -7.03 -13.55
N TYR A 5 -1.99 -7.08 -12.26
CA TYR A 5 -2.80 -7.89 -11.34
C TYR A 5 -4.21 -7.32 -11.12
N CYS A 6 -4.39 -6.00 -11.31
CA CYS A 6 -5.66 -5.29 -11.15
C CYS A 6 -6.64 -5.49 -12.31
N CYS A 7 -6.19 -5.30 -13.56
CA CYS A 7 -7.06 -5.32 -14.75
C CYS A 7 -6.80 -6.49 -15.70
N LEU A 8 -5.79 -7.33 -15.42
CA LEU A 8 -5.36 -8.46 -16.25
C LEU A 8 -4.80 -8.11 -17.63
N ASP A 9 -4.70 -6.83 -17.99
CA ASP A 9 -4.07 -6.42 -19.24
C ASP A 9 -2.59 -6.87 -19.29
N PRO A 10 -2.11 -7.35 -20.45
CA PRO A 10 -0.70 -7.64 -20.65
C PRO A 10 0.18 -6.42 -20.42
N LEU A 11 1.26 -6.61 -19.65
CA LEU A 11 2.29 -5.59 -19.45
C LEU A 11 3.27 -5.63 -20.62
N THR A 12 3.28 -4.52 -21.34
CA THR A 12 4.14 -4.21 -22.48
C THR A 12 5.10 -3.09 -22.12
N ASN A 13 6.10 -2.83 -22.96
CA ASN A 13 6.98 -1.67 -22.79
C ASN A 13 6.24 -0.33 -22.84
N ARG A 14 5.02 -0.28 -23.40
CA ARG A 14 4.23 0.96 -23.54
C ARG A 14 3.35 1.27 -22.33
N ASN A 15 2.86 0.24 -21.63
CA ASN A 15 1.92 0.41 -20.52
C ASN A 15 2.48 -0.02 -19.16
N ARG A 16 3.64 -0.68 -19.06
CA ARG A 16 4.24 -1.00 -17.75
C ARG A 16 4.65 0.27 -17.01
N SER A 17 4.52 0.25 -15.69
CA SER A 17 4.88 1.37 -14.81
C SER A 17 5.82 0.90 -13.70
N ALA A 18 6.67 1.80 -13.21
CA ALA A 18 7.46 1.57 -12.01
C ALA A 18 6.54 1.64 -10.79
N GLU A 19 6.10 0.49 -10.31
CA GLU A 19 5.27 0.34 -9.12
C GLU A 19 6.15 0.16 -7.89
N HIS A 20 6.04 1.04 -6.91
CA HIS A 20 6.75 0.88 -5.65
C HIS A 20 6.04 -0.14 -4.75
N ILE A 21 6.80 -0.99 -4.06
CA ILE A 21 6.24 -2.01 -3.16
C ILE A 21 5.53 -1.33 -1.98
N PHE A 22 6.27 -0.49 -1.25
CA PHE A 22 5.70 0.54 -0.38
C PHE A 22 5.59 1.84 -1.19
N PRO A 23 4.49 2.61 -1.08
CA PRO A 23 4.37 3.86 -1.83
C PRO A 23 5.60 4.75 -1.66
N SER A 24 6.05 5.36 -2.77
CA SER A 24 7.19 6.30 -2.73
C SER A 24 6.94 7.45 -1.74
N ALA A 25 5.68 7.82 -1.56
CA ALA A 25 5.26 8.86 -0.62
C ALA A 25 5.56 8.50 0.83
N LEU A 26 5.66 7.21 1.18
CA LEU A 26 6.08 6.72 2.50
C LEU A 26 7.59 6.46 2.61
N GLY A 27 8.39 6.85 1.62
CA GLY A 27 9.82 6.53 1.58
C GLY A 27 10.12 5.13 1.04
N GLY A 28 9.19 4.51 0.31
CA GLY A 28 9.46 3.25 -0.39
C GLY A 28 10.39 3.45 -1.59
N HIS A 29 11.44 2.62 -1.69
CA HIS A 29 12.43 2.66 -2.78
C HIS A 29 12.40 1.44 -3.70
N GLN A 30 11.89 0.30 -3.24
CA GLN A 30 11.81 -0.93 -4.04
C GLN A 30 10.72 -0.81 -5.11
N VAL A 31 11.08 -1.00 -6.38
CA VAL A 31 10.18 -0.87 -7.53
C VAL A 31 10.08 -2.15 -8.35
N SER A 32 8.93 -2.35 -8.99
CA SER A 32 8.67 -3.43 -9.92
C SER A 32 7.97 -2.92 -11.18
N TYR A 33 8.44 -3.36 -12.35
CA TYR A 33 7.80 -3.10 -13.65
C TYR A 33 6.85 -4.21 -14.09
N LYS A 34 6.59 -5.19 -13.20
CA LYS A 34 5.90 -6.45 -13.52
C LYS A 34 4.53 -6.59 -12.83
N LEU A 35 4.09 -5.58 -12.08
CA LEU A 35 2.90 -5.66 -11.22
C LEU A 35 1.67 -4.97 -11.80
N LEU A 36 1.80 -3.71 -12.20
CA LEU A 36 0.69 -2.86 -12.61
C LEU A 36 0.94 -2.19 -13.95
N CYS A 37 -0.14 -2.02 -14.72
CA CYS A 37 -0.13 -1.13 -15.87
C CYS A 37 -0.19 0.33 -15.38
N ARG A 38 0.19 1.27 -16.25
CA ARG A 38 0.26 2.70 -15.97
C ARG A 38 -1.08 3.27 -15.50
N LEU A 39 -2.19 2.83 -16.09
CA LEU A 39 -3.53 3.30 -15.72
C LEU A 39 -3.90 2.87 -14.29
N CYS A 40 -3.71 1.58 -13.96
CA CYS A 40 -3.97 1.10 -12.61
C CYS A 40 -3.03 1.74 -11.59
N ASN A 41 -1.74 1.85 -11.89
CA ASN A 41 -0.77 2.49 -11.00
C ASN A 41 -1.14 3.95 -10.70
N VAL A 42 -1.43 4.75 -11.73
CA VAL A 42 -1.87 6.16 -11.55
C VAL A 42 -3.14 6.22 -10.70
N ARG A 43 -4.17 5.44 -11.05
CA ARG A 43 -5.43 5.41 -10.31
C ARG A 43 -5.23 5.07 -8.83
N LEU A 44 -4.49 4.01 -8.53
CA LEU A 44 -4.22 3.60 -7.13
C LEU A 44 -3.34 4.64 -6.40
N GLY A 45 -2.41 5.26 -7.13
CA GLY A 45 -1.55 6.34 -6.65
C GLY A 45 -2.32 7.59 -6.24
N GLU A 46 -3.32 7.99 -7.04
CA GLU A 46 -4.17 9.16 -6.79
C GLU A 46 -5.32 8.88 -5.81
N THR A 47 -5.52 7.64 -5.40
CA THR A 47 -6.57 7.22 -4.48
C THR A 47 -5.97 6.66 -3.19
N ILE A 48 -5.77 5.35 -3.13
CA ILE A 48 -5.45 4.62 -1.91
C ILE A 48 -4.03 4.92 -1.39
N ASP A 49 -3.03 5.05 -2.26
CA ASP A 49 -1.67 5.40 -1.82
C ASP A 49 -1.62 6.80 -1.19
N ALA A 50 -2.41 7.72 -1.75
CA ALA A 50 -2.47 9.09 -1.27
C ALA A 50 -3.20 9.19 0.08
N ALA A 51 -4.26 8.42 0.30
CA ALA A 51 -4.91 8.27 1.59
C ALA A 51 -3.94 7.72 2.66
N LEU A 52 -3.18 6.68 2.32
CA LEU A 52 -2.17 6.12 3.22
C LEU A 52 -1.05 7.11 3.54
N ALA A 53 -0.54 7.84 2.54
CA ALA A 53 0.47 8.86 2.76
C ALA A 53 -0.03 10.02 3.62
N LEU A 54 -1.31 10.43 3.46
CA LEU A 54 -1.92 11.44 4.31
C LEU A 54 -2.02 10.95 5.76
N ARG A 55 -2.43 9.69 5.99
CA ARG A 55 -2.56 9.10 7.33
C ARG A 55 -1.26 9.15 8.15
N PHE A 56 -0.11 9.09 7.48
CA PHE A 56 1.22 9.10 8.10
C PHE A 56 2.04 10.38 7.84
N HIS A 57 1.42 11.43 7.29
CA HIS A 57 2.11 12.66 6.91
C HIS A 57 2.90 13.29 8.06
N GLU A 58 2.28 13.39 9.23
CA GLU A 58 2.93 13.96 10.42
C GLU A 58 4.04 13.06 10.96
N THR A 59 3.88 11.73 10.89
CA THR A 59 4.93 10.77 11.26
C THR A 59 6.15 10.90 10.36
N MET A 60 5.95 11.05 9.05
CA MET A 60 7.04 11.24 8.08
C MET A 60 7.82 12.52 8.34
N LYS A 61 7.12 13.63 8.60
CA LYS A 61 7.75 14.91 8.97
C LYS A 61 8.58 14.77 10.24
N SER A 62 8.00 14.18 11.29
CA SER A 62 8.67 14.00 12.58
C SER A 62 9.94 13.15 12.47
N LEU A 63 9.93 12.15 11.59
CA LEU A 63 11.06 11.25 11.36
C LEU A 63 12.02 11.72 10.27
N ASN A 64 11.81 12.90 9.66
CA ASN A 64 12.60 13.41 8.54
C ASN A 64 12.72 12.40 7.38
N VAL A 65 11.65 11.67 7.09
CA VAL A 65 11.59 10.72 5.97
C VAL A 65 11.19 11.47 4.70
N SER A 66 12.00 11.35 3.66
CA SER A 66 11.75 11.97 2.36
C SER A 66 11.18 10.95 1.36
N PRO A 67 10.21 11.33 0.53
CA PRO A 67 9.76 10.49 -0.58
C PRO A 67 10.90 10.17 -1.56
N ASP A 68 10.88 8.96 -2.14
CA ASP A 68 11.88 8.51 -3.14
C ASP A 68 12.01 9.46 -4.35
N ARG A 69 10.88 9.98 -4.81
CA ARG A 69 10.86 10.96 -5.91
C ARG A 69 11.10 12.36 -5.36
N LYS A 70 12.32 12.90 -5.54
CA LYS A 70 12.75 14.25 -5.09
C LYS A 70 11.98 15.45 -5.67
N ASN A 71 11.03 15.24 -6.59
CA ASN A 71 10.36 16.32 -7.33
C ASN A 71 8.97 16.65 -6.77
N THR A 72 8.91 16.84 -5.45
CA THR A 72 7.66 16.97 -4.70
C THR A 72 7.20 18.41 -4.55
N ALA A 73 8.01 19.45 -4.79
CA ALA A 73 7.56 20.85 -4.60
C ALA A 73 6.36 21.23 -5.49
N GLY A 74 6.31 20.76 -6.75
CA GLY A 74 5.18 20.98 -7.66
C GLY A 74 4.05 19.93 -7.54
N ARG A 75 4.35 18.75 -7.00
CA ARG A 75 3.34 17.71 -6.73
C ARG A 75 2.72 17.85 -5.36
N SER A 76 3.38 18.41 -4.35
CA SER A 76 2.85 18.57 -2.99
C SER A 76 1.65 19.49 -3.01
N ALA A 77 1.69 20.60 -3.74
CA ALA A 77 0.56 21.52 -3.86
C ALA A 77 -0.61 20.88 -4.62
N ARG A 78 -0.34 20.15 -5.71
CA ARG A 78 -1.38 19.49 -6.51
C ARG A 78 -1.93 18.23 -5.85
N TRP A 79 -1.09 17.46 -5.17
CA TRP A 79 -1.43 16.28 -4.37
C TRP A 79 -2.19 16.68 -3.11
N ALA A 80 -1.71 17.71 -2.40
CA ALA A 80 -2.44 18.36 -1.33
C ALA A 80 -3.78 18.83 -1.86
N ALA A 81 -3.86 19.61 -2.94
CA ALA A 81 -5.14 20.08 -3.51
C ALA A 81 -6.08 18.95 -3.98
N ILE A 82 -5.57 17.85 -4.54
CA ILE A 82 -6.38 16.67 -4.91
C ILE A 82 -6.92 15.98 -3.66
N ILE A 83 -6.09 15.80 -2.63
CA ILE A 83 -6.47 15.12 -1.38
C ILE A 83 -7.39 16.02 -0.55
N TYR A 84 -6.96 17.25 -0.29
CA TYR A 84 -7.73 18.29 0.37
C TYR A 84 -9.06 18.57 -0.35
N GLY A 85 -9.05 18.66 -1.68
CA GLY A 85 -10.27 18.80 -2.47
C GLY A 85 -11.17 17.57 -2.46
N ARG A 86 -10.62 16.35 -2.48
CA ARG A 86 -11.38 15.09 -2.44
C ARG A 86 -12.05 14.84 -1.09
N PHE A 87 -11.42 15.26 -0.01
CA PHE A 87 -11.89 15.03 1.36
C PHE A 87 -12.45 16.29 2.02
N GLY A 88 -12.69 17.38 1.27
CA GLY A 88 -13.23 18.63 1.81
C GLY A 88 -12.35 19.31 2.87
N LEU A 89 -11.09 18.88 3.00
CA LEU A 89 -10.14 19.35 3.99
C LEU A 89 -9.49 20.64 3.46
N GLY A 90 -9.56 21.76 4.16
CA GLY A 90 -8.84 22.98 3.76
C GLY A 90 -7.32 22.81 3.85
N PRO A 91 -6.51 23.59 3.09
CA PRO A 91 -5.09 23.71 3.39
C PRO A 91 -4.94 24.18 4.85
N ALA A 92 -4.07 23.51 5.61
CA ALA A 92 -3.89 23.64 7.06
C ALA A 92 -4.23 25.05 7.59
N GLY A 93 -5.43 25.22 8.16
CA GLY A 93 -5.88 26.50 8.71
C GLY A 93 -7.37 26.83 8.59
N ALA A 94 -8.15 26.13 7.77
CA ALA A 94 -9.61 26.28 7.74
C ALA A 94 -10.27 25.04 8.34
N GLY A 95 -10.78 25.16 9.57
CA GLY A 95 -11.54 24.12 10.23
C GLY A 95 -12.88 23.89 9.53
N SER A 96 -12.91 22.97 8.58
CA SER A 96 -14.13 22.25 8.21
C SER A 96 -14.16 20.95 9.02
N GLU A 97 -15.26 20.72 9.74
CA GLU A 97 -15.52 19.42 10.38
C GLU A 97 -15.63 18.37 9.26
N ILE A 98 -14.80 17.33 9.35
CA ILE A 98 -14.79 16.22 8.40
C ILE A 98 -16.05 15.39 8.66
N GLY A 99 -16.85 15.10 7.63
CA GLY A 99 -18.04 14.26 7.82
C GLY A 99 -17.68 12.82 8.21
N GLU A 100 -18.54 12.14 8.98
CA GLU A 100 -18.35 10.73 9.35
C GLU A 100 -18.16 9.82 8.13
N ALA A 101 -18.88 10.09 7.03
CA ALA A 101 -18.77 9.34 5.78
C ALA A 101 -17.41 9.51 5.08
N GLU A 102 -16.84 10.72 5.12
CA GLU A 102 -15.52 11.01 4.53
C GLU A 102 -14.40 10.34 5.35
N THR A 103 -14.57 10.31 6.67
CA THR A 103 -13.67 9.61 7.61
C THR A 103 -13.68 8.10 7.32
N HIS A 104 -14.86 7.49 7.15
CA HIS A 104 -14.98 6.08 6.80
C HIS A 104 -14.34 5.74 5.43
N GLN A 105 -14.57 6.59 4.42
CA GLN A 105 -13.98 6.39 3.09
C GLN A 105 -12.46 6.49 3.11
N MET A 106 -11.89 7.43 3.88
CA MET A 106 -10.46 7.55 4.08
C MET A 106 -9.86 6.29 4.73
N GLU A 107 -10.49 5.79 5.80
CA GLU A 107 -10.05 4.56 6.47
C GLU A 107 -10.10 3.36 5.54
N GLU A 108 -11.13 3.25 4.69
CA GLU A 108 -11.22 2.21 3.68
C GLU A 108 -10.09 2.33 2.64
N ASP A 109 -9.82 3.54 2.14
CA ASP A 109 -8.73 3.78 1.19
C ASP A 109 -7.35 3.45 1.81
N VAL A 110 -7.13 3.76 3.09
CA VAL A 110 -5.94 3.34 3.85
C VAL A 110 -5.83 1.81 3.91
N ARG A 111 -6.91 1.11 4.24
CA ARG A 111 -6.94 -0.36 4.27
C ARG A 111 -6.63 -0.98 2.91
N ARG A 112 -7.18 -0.42 1.83
CA ARG A 112 -6.92 -0.86 0.45
C ARG A 112 -5.46 -0.67 0.07
N ALA A 113 -4.83 0.43 0.51
CA ALA A 113 -3.40 0.66 0.29
C ALA A 113 -2.52 -0.35 1.03
N LEU A 114 -2.86 -0.72 2.27
CA LEU A 114 -2.14 -1.76 3.01
C LEU A 114 -2.22 -3.13 2.30
N CYS A 115 -3.41 -3.50 1.80
CA CYS A 115 -3.58 -4.68 0.94
C CYS A 115 -2.71 -4.62 -0.30
N LYS A 116 -2.67 -3.46 -0.96
CA LYS A 116 -1.85 -3.23 -2.15
C LYS A 116 -0.37 -3.46 -1.85
N VAL A 117 0.16 -2.94 -0.75
CA VAL A 117 1.56 -3.19 -0.32
C VAL A 117 1.82 -4.69 -0.20
N ALA A 118 0.95 -5.42 0.49
CA ALA A 118 1.14 -6.85 0.70
C ALA A 118 1.05 -7.68 -0.60
N VAL A 119 0.10 -7.37 -1.48
CA VAL A 119 -0.02 -8.00 -2.80
C VAL A 119 1.21 -7.68 -3.66
N ASN A 120 1.67 -6.43 -3.66
CA ASN A 120 2.87 -6.01 -4.36
C ASN A 120 4.08 -6.81 -3.88
N THR A 121 4.28 -6.93 -2.56
CA THR A 121 5.38 -7.71 -1.98
C THR A 121 5.30 -9.18 -2.36
N TYR A 122 4.14 -9.82 -2.23
CA TYR A 122 3.96 -11.23 -2.58
C TYR A 122 4.33 -11.50 -4.05
N LEU A 123 3.75 -10.73 -4.97
CA LEU A 123 3.94 -10.92 -6.40
C LEU A 123 5.36 -10.54 -6.86
N HIS A 124 5.97 -9.53 -6.24
CA HIS A 124 7.35 -9.14 -6.55
C HIS A 124 8.35 -10.24 -6.17
N ASN A 125 8.06 -10.98 -5.10
CA ASN A 125 8.92 -12.04 -4.57
C ASN A 125 8.45 -13.44 -5.00
N GLY A 126 8.02 -13.57 -6.26
CA GLY A 126 7.73 -14.87 -6.90
C GLY A 126 6.37 -15.49 -6.58
N GLY A 127 5.53 -14.81 -5.79
CA GLY A 127 4.16 -15.25 -5.51
C GLY A 127 3.29 -15.31 -6.76
N LEU A 128 2.33 -16.24 -6.80
CA LEU A 128 1.45 -16.44 -7.94
C LEU A 128 0.12 -15.72 -7.73
N ARG A 129 -0.28 -14.86 -8.68
CA ARG A 129 -1.57 -14.15 -8.64
C ARG A 129 -2.76 -15.10 -8.50
N SER A 130 -2.72 -16.28 -9.11
CA SER A 130 -3.79 -17.28 -9.02
C SER A 130 -4.00 -17.84 -7.61
N LEU A 131 -3.05 -17.64 -6.70
CA LEU A 131 -3.13 -18.04 -5.30
C LEU A 131 -3.56 -16.90 -4.37
N LEU A 132 -3.85 -15.71 -4.91
CA LEU A 132 -4.47 -14.62 -4.17
C LEU A 132 -6.00 -14.75 -4.22
N ASP A 133 -6.68 -14.26 -3.20
CA ASP A 133 -8.13 -14.17 -3.21
C ASP A 133 -8.61 -13.13 -4.25
N ALA A 134 -9.61 -13.48 -5.06
CA ALA A 134 -10.19 -12.57 -6.03
C ALA A 134 -10.91 -11.38 -5.37
N ALA A 135 -11.50 -11.60 -4.18
CA ALA A 135 -12.15 -10.55 -3.40
C ALA A 135 -11.13 -9.52 -2.89
N LEU A 136 -9.90 -9.93 -2.57
CA LEU A 136 -8.82 -9.00 -2.21
C LEU A 136 -8.46 -8.05 -3.36
N ILE A 137 -8.32 -8.58 -4.57
CA ILE A 137 -8.01 -7.76 -5.74
C ILE A 137 -9.17 -6.81 -6.06
N SER A 138 -10.41 -7.29 -5.88
CA SER A 138 -11.62 -6.48 -6.04
C SER A 138 -11.71 -5.36 -5.01
N PHE A 139 -11.32 -5.64 -3.75
CA PHE A 139 -11.22 -4.65 -2.69
C PHE A 139 -10.18 -3.57 -3.01
N ILE A 140 -8.97 -3.95 -3.44
CA ILE A 140 -7.95 -2.99 -3.88
C ILE A 140 -8.49 -2.13 -5.03
N ASN A 141 -9.25 -2.72 -5.95
CA ASN A 141 -9.89 -2.00 -7.06
C ASN A 141 -11.06 -1.09 -6.66
N GLY A 142 -11.59 -1.21 -5.44
CA GLY A 142 -12.68 -0.37 -4.92
C GLY A 142 -14.08 -0.88 -5.25
N SER A 143 -14.23 -2.19 -5.47
CA SER A 143 -15.56 -2.79 -5.66
C SER A 143 -16.30 -2.90 -4.31
N SER A 144 -17.56 -2.45 -4.27
CA SER A 144 -18.45 -2.45 -3.10
C SER A 144 -18.85 -3.84 -2.60
N ASP A 145 -18.67 -4.88 -3.42
CA ASP A 145 -18.92 -6.28 -3.04
C ASP A 145 -17.85 -6.85 -2.08
N ALA A 146 -16.83 -6.05 -1.75
CA ALA A 146 -15.74 -6.41 -0.86
C ALA A 146 -16.07 -6.28 0.64
N SER A 147 -17.35 -6.06 1.00
CA SER A 147 -17.83 -6.03 2.39
C SER A 147 -17.47 -7.28 3.22
N GLY A 148 -17.07 -8.38 2.55
CA GLY A 148 -16.58 -9.61 3.17
C GLY A 148 -15.06 -9.76 3.33
N TYR A 149 -14.20 -8.86 2.83
CA TYR A 149 -12.73 -9.01 2.96
C TYR A 149 -12.21 -8.36 4.27
N PRO A 150 -11.84 -9.14 5.30
CA PRO A 150 -12.09 -8.70 6.68
C PRO A 150 -10.85 -8.16 7.42
N HIS A 151 -11.16 -7.37 8.46
CA HIS A 151 -10.36 -7.09 9.67
C HIS A 151 -8.92 -6.59 9.54
N ILE A 152 -8.66 -5.72 8.56
CA ILE A 152 -7.44 -4.91 8.55
C ILE A 152 -7.56 -3.88 9.67
N LYS A 153 -7.12 -4.27 10.87
CA LYS A 153 -7.01 -3.36 12.01
C LYS A 153 -5.59 -2.81 12.00
N LEU A 154 -5.45 -1.57 11.57
CA LEU A 154 -4.25 -0.81 11.84
C LEU A 154 -4.26 -0.49 13.34
N LYS A 155 -3.24 -0.96 14.05
CA LYS A 155 -3.05 -0.73 15.48
C LYS A 155 -1.78 0.08 15.67
N ASP A 156 -1.91 1.17 16.41
CA ASP A 156 -0.74 1.89 16.91
C ASP A 156 -0.14 1.07 18.07
N LEU A 157 1.11 0.66 17.90
CA LEU A 157 1.95 0.07 18.93
C LEU A 157 2.38 1.16 19.90
N MET A 158 2.58 0.80 21.17
CA MET A 158 3.02 1.73 22.21
C MET A 158 4.46 2.26 22.02
N SER A 159 5.19 1.74 21.03
CA SER A 159 6.54 2.17 20.70
C SER A 159 6.54 3.51 19.96
N PRO A 160 7.58 4.35 20.17
CA PRO A 160 7.76 5.54 19.35
C PRO A 160 7.93 5.16 17.88
N ALA A 161 7.48 6.05 16.99
CA ALA A 161 7.68 5.88 15.56
C ALA A 161 9.18 5.84 15.23
N GLN A 162 9.55 4.98 14.28
CA GLN A 162 10.91 4.79 13.79
C GLN A 162 10.88 4.85 12.26
N PRO A 163 11.97 5.26 11.59
CA PRO A 163 12.05 5.32 10.13
C PRO A 163 12.19 3.91 9.53
N ILE A 164 11.27 2.99 9.86
CA ILE A 164 11.34 1.58 9.51
C ILE A 164 10.01 1.13 8.94
N HIS A 165 10.06 0.42 7.82
CA HIS A 165 8.96 -0.38 7.34
C HIS A 165 9.35 -1.85 7.40
N SER A 166 8.41 -2.72 7.74
CA SER A 166 8.61 -4.15 7.63
C SER A 166 7.35 -4.83 7.11
N ILE A 167 7.56 -5.91 6.37
CA ILE A 167 6.51 -6.83 5.97
C ILE A 167 7.01 -8.25 6.09
N ARG A 168 6.17 -9.13 6.62
CA ARG A 168 6.34 -10.57 6.59
C ARG A 168 5.13 -11.19 5.94
N ILE A 169 5.33 -12.13 5.02
CA ILE A 169 4.28 -12.92 4.39
C ILE A 169 4.59 -14.38 4.67
N LEU A 170 3.61 -15.10 5.20
CA LEU A 170 3.77 -16.50 5.55
C LEU A 170 2.56 -17.36 5.16
N SER A 171 2.85 -18.60 4.82
CA SER A 171 1.89 -19.68 4.71
C SER A 171 2.55 -21.01 5.04
N GLN A 172 1.83 -21.87 5.76
CA GLN A 172 2.22 -23.26 6.01
C GLN A 172 2.04 -24.16 4.78
N GLY A 173 1.52 -23.63 3.66
CA GLY A 173 1.20 -24.39 2.45
C GLY A 173 -0.15 -25.10 2.53
N ASN A 174 -0.44 -25.96 1.56
CA ASN A 174 -1.59 -26.89 1.44
C ASN A 174 -2.69 -26.74 2.51
N ASN A 175 -3.82 -26.12 2.12
CA ASN A 175 -5.00 -25.86 2.97
C ASN A 175 -4.78 -24.87 4.13
N GLY A 176 -3.64 -24.16 4.12
CA GLY A 176 -3.35 -23.09 5.06
C GLY A 176 -3.87 -21.72 4.63
N GLN A 177 -3.58 -20.72 5.44
CA GLN A 177 -3.79 -19.32 5.11
C GLN A 177 -2.50 -18.74 4.52
N LEU A 178 -2.63 -17.80 3.58
CA LEU A 178 -1.56 -16.89 3.19
C LEU A 178 -1.82 -15.57 3.90
N GLN A 179 -0.94 -15.20 4.82
CA GLN A 179 -1.10 -14.01 5.67
C GLN A 179 0.06 -13.04 5.46
N ALA A 180 -0.20 -11.76 5.67
CA ALA A 180 0.84 -10.73 5.74
C ALA A 180 0.75 -9.94 7.05
N GLU A 181 1.90 -9.62 7.60
CA GLU A 181 2.09 -8.78 8.77
C GLU A 181 2.93 -7.58 8.35
N LEU A 182 2.37 -6.38 8.50
CA LEU A 182 2.98 -5.13 8.08
C LEU A 182 3.20 -4.25 9.30
N THR A 183 4.36 -3.61 9.35
CA THR A 183 4.64 -2.54 10.30
C THR A 183 5.10 -1.32 9.53
N ILE A 184 4.39 -0.20 9.68
CA ILE A 184 4.73 1.10 9.10
C ILE A 184 5.29 1.97 10.23
N PHE A 185 6.36 2.70 9.93
CA PHE A 185 7.15 3.50 10.88
C PHE A 185 7.47 2.80 12.21
N GLY A 186 7.69 1.49 12.21
CA GLY A 186 7.99 0.71 13.42
C GLY A 186 6.89 0.67 14.48
N ASN A 187 5.78 1.39 14.31
CA ASN A 187 4.76 1.56 15.33
C ASN A 187 3.33 1.42 14.83
N ALA A 188 3.05 1.34 13.53
CA ALA A 188 1.71 1.08 13.03
C ALA A 188 1.64 -0.33 12.44
N TYR A 189 1.02 -1.25 13.17
CA TYR A 189 0.96 -2.67 12.82
C TYR A 189 -0.37 -3.03 12.16
N CYS A 190 -0.31 -3.90 11.16
CA CYS A 190 -1.47 -4.46 10.50
C CYS A 190 -1.21 -5.94 10.18
N SER A 191 -2.19 -6.79 10.49
CA SER A 191 -2.26 -8.16 9.98
C SER A 191 -3.37 -8.25 8.95
N LEU A 192 -3.11 -8.91 7.82
CA LEU A 192 -4.08 -9.10 6.75
C LEU A 192 -3.99 -10.50 6.15
N LEU A 193 -5.12 -10.97 5.64
CA LEU A 193 -5.22 -12.22 4.92
C LEU A 193 -5.04 -11.93 3.43
N LEU A 194 -4.20 -12.71 2.74
CA LEU A 194 -4.05 -12.67 1.28
C LEU A 194 -4.87 -13.76 0.59
N ASN A 195 -5.04 -14.90 1.27
CA ASN A 195 -5.93 -15.99 0.87
C ASN A 195 -6.27 -16.87 2.10
N ALA A 196 -7.55 -17.05 2.38
CA ALA A 196 -8.04 -17.88 3.48
C ALA A 196 -7.86 -19.39 3.24
N ARG A 197 -7.81 -19.79 1.98
CA ARG A 197 -7.76 -21.19 1.50
C ARG A 197 -6.62 -21.32 0.50
N TYR A 198 -5.41 -21.02 0.96
CA TYR A 198 -4.23 -21.06 0.13
C TYR A 198 -3.85 -22.50 -0.19
N GLN A 199 -3.81 -22.83 -1.50
CA GLN A 199 -3.49 -24.16 -2.03
C GLN A 199 -2.10 -24.21 -2.68
N GLY A 200 -1.22 -23.27 -2.35
CA GLY A 200 0.16 -23.27 -2.83
C GLY A 200 1.15 -23.97 -1.89
N PRO A 201 2.43 -24.04 -2.28
CA PRO A 201 3.50 -24.52 -1.40
C PRO A 201 3.69 -23.57 -0.21
N ALA A 202 4.29 -24.07 0.87
CA ALA A 202 4.73 -23.23 1.98
C ALA A 202 5.50 -22.01 1.44
N TYR A 203 5.22 -20.86 2.02
CA TYR A 203 5.75 -19.59 1.57
C TYR A 203 6.19 -18.79 2.78
N GLU A 204 7.41 -18.28 2.77
CA GLU A 204 7.87 -17.31 3.76
C GLU A 204 8.71 -16.25 3.05
N TYR A 205 8.35 -15.01 3.29
CA TYR A 205 9.12 -13.87 2.86
C TYR A 205 9.09 -12.82 3.96
N SER A 206 10.23 -12.21 4.25
CA SER A 206 10.28 -11.06 5.15
C SER A 206 11.19 -10.00 4.57
N TYR A 207 10.80 -8.76 4.78
CA TYR A 207 11.53 -7.59 4.34
C TYR A 207 11.44 -6.51 5.42
N ARG A 208 12.57 -5.86 5.66
CA ARG A 208 12.69 -4.72 6.57
C ARG A 208 13.50 -3.64 5.87
N MET A 209 12.96 -2.43 5.86
CA MET A 209 13.54 -1.25 5.23
C MET A 209 13.79 -0.19 6.29
N ASP A 210 15.01 0.34 6.29
CA ASP A 210 15.37 1.58 6.98
C ASP A 210 15.22 2.74 5.98
N LEU A 211 14.36 3.71 6.30
CA LEU A 211 13.97 4.80 5.41
C LEU A 211 15.01 5.94 5.35
N HIS A 212 16.02 5.91 6.22
CA HIS A 212 17.14 6.85 6.17
C HIS A 212 18.33 6.30 5.38
N ARG A 213 18.37 4.98 5.17
CA ARG A 213 19.39 4.33 4.35
C ARG A 213 18.87 4.23 2.92
N SER A 214 19.39 5.06 2.02
CA SER A 214 19.28 4.79 0.58
C SER A 214 19.87 3.40 0.32
N THR A 215 19.07 2.49 -0.25
CA THR A 215 19.44 1.07 -0.43
C THR A 215 20.86 0.91 -0.96
N GLY A 216 21.71 0.36 -0.11
CA GLY A 216 23.01 -0.19 -0.44
C GLY A 216 23.24 -1.41 0.44
N CYS A 217 22.51 -2.50 0.18
CA CYS A 217 23.04 -3.84 0.39
C CYS A 217 22.20 -4.81 -0.46
N GLN A 218 22.92 -5.54 -1.32
CA GLN A 218 22.43 -6.55 -2.24
C GLN A 218 22.04 -7.83 -1.50
#